data_AF-A0AAV1QLG1-F1
#
_entry.id   AF-A0AAV1QLG1-F1
#
_cell.length_a   1.000
_cell.length_b   1.000
_cell.length_c   1.000
_cell.angle_alpha   90.00
_cell.angle_beta   90.00
_cell.angle_gamma   90.00
#
_symmetry.space_group_name_H-M   'P 1'
#
loop_
_entity.id
_entity.type
_entity.pdbx_description
1 polymer ?
#
loop_
_entity_poly.entity_id
_entity_poly.type
_entity_poly.pdbx_seq_one_letter_code
_entity_poly.pdbx_strand_id
1 'polypeptide(L)'
;LQAGHQRHRHGTAASSLSVDDCYDLGKVAYSEADYHHTELWMTQALRQLDQGEASVAVDAVTILDYLSYSVYQQGALERALEFTRRLLELDPAHQRANGNLKYFEYQLEKQRKAEQSDGEAKQTRDARSPADDYLPERRTYEQLCRGEGVRM
;
A
#
# COMPACT_ATOMS: atom_id res chain seq x y z
N LEU A 1 -60.09 19.33 25.60
CA LEU A 1 -58.79 18.78 26.05
C LEU A 1 -58.01 18.40 24.80
N GLN A 2 -56.94 19.15 24.53
CA GLN A 2 -56.21 19.18 23.27
C GLN A 2 -55.29 17.97 23.13
N ALA A 3 -55.19 17.46 21.90
CA ALA A 3 -54.47 16.26 21.50
C ALA A 3 -52.95 16.33 21.74
N GLY A 4 -52.35 15.18 22.05
CA GLY A 4 -50.91 14.98 22.03
C GLY A 4 -50.54 13.67 21.33
N HIS A 5 -50.48 13.70 20.00
CA HIS A 5 -49.84 12.63 19.22
C HIS A 5 -48.32 12.76 19.39
N GLN A 6 -47.71 11.88 20.19
CA GLN A 6 -46.26 11.70 20.20
C GLN A 6 -45.82 11.00 18.93
N ARG A 7 -45.39 11.79 17.94
CA ARG A 7 -44.57 11.29 16.82
C ARG A 7 -43.17 11.00 17.35
N HIS A 8 -42.89 9.74 17.68
CA HIS A 8 -41.50 9.30 17.81
C HIS A 8 -40.88 9.30 16.41
N ARG A 9 -39.91 10.20 16.23
CA ARG A 9 -39.10 10.33 15.02
C ARG A 9 -38.31 9.02 14.83
N HIS A 10 -38.58 8.28 13.76
CA HIS A 10 -37.60 7.31 13.24
C HIS A 10 -36.43 8.11 12.65
N GLY A 11 -35.43 8.40 13.49
CA GLY A 11 -34.11 8.72 13.01
C GLY A 11 -33.48 7.42 12.53
N THR A 12 -33.16 7.32 11.24
CA THR A 12 -32.29 6.27 10.73
C THR A 12 -30.91 6.49 11.33
N ALA A 13 -30.63 5.88 12.48
CA ALA A 13 -29.26 5.74 12.94
C ALA A 13 -28.53 4.96 11.84
N ALA A 14 -27.52 5.56 11.23
CA ALA A 14 -26.63 4.81 10.35
C ALA A 14 -26.03 3.69 11.20
N SER A 15 -26.38 2.43 10.90
CA SER A 15 -25.76 1.28 11.53
C SER A 15 -24.30 1.25 11.07
N SER A 16 -23.37 1.61 11.96
CA SER A 16 -21.94 1.43 11.72
C SER A 16 -21.59 -0.05 11.83
N LEU A 17 -20.73 -0.53 10.93
CA LEU A 17 -20.18 -1.88 11.01
C LEU A 17 -19.30 -2.00 12.25
N SER A 18 -19.43 -3.11 12.97
CA SER A 18 -18.58 -3.42 14.12
C SER A 18 -17.18 -3.87 13.68
N VAL A 19 -16.26 -4.00 14.65
CA VAL A 19 -14.93 -4.63 14.43
C VAL A 19 -15.09 -6.02 13.80
N ASP A 20 -16.00 -6.84 14.34
CA ASP A 20 -16.23 -8.22 13.92
C ASP A 20 -16.77 -8.26 12.47
N ASP A 21 -17.70 -7.35 12.12
CA ASP A 21 -18.23 -7.24 10.75
C ASP A 21 -17.12 -6.89 9.75
N CYS A 22 -16.26 -5.92 10.09
CA CYS A 22 -15.15 -5.53 9.22
C CYS A 22 -14.13 -6.68 9.08
N TYR A 23 -13.85 -7.40 10.15
CA TYR A 23 -12.95 -8.55 10.12
C TYR A 23 -13.48 -9.68 9.23
N ASP A 24 -14.77 -10.00 9.32
CA ASP A 24 -15.38 -11.05 8.50
C ASP A 24 -15.41 -10.68 7.01
N LEU A 25 -15.73 -9.42 6.68
CA LEU A 25 -15.61 -8.92 5.30
C LEU A 25 -14.17 -9.01 4.78
N GLY A 26 -13.19 -8.64 5.61
CA GLY A 26 -11.78 -8.77 5.27
C GLY A 26 -11.35 -10.22 5.02
N LYS A 27 -11.86 -11.18 5.80
CA LYS A 27 -11.57 -12.60 5.59
C LYS A 27 -12.15 -13.16 4.30
N VAL A 28 -13.37 -12.76 3.95
CA VAL A 28 -13.99 -13.15 2.67
C VAL A 28 -13.12 -12.66 1.52
N ALA A 29 -12.75 -11.37 1.51
CA ALA A 29 -11.84 -10.81 0.53
C ALA A 29 -10.49 -11.56 0.48
N TYR A 30 -9.92 -11.90 1.64
CA TYR A 30 -8.65 -12.64 1.72
C TYR A 30 -8.73 -14.01 1.09
N SER A 31 -9.83 -14.75 1.31
CA SER A 31 -10.05 -16.07 0.70
C SER A 31 -10.16 -16.04 -0.81
N GLU A 32 -10.58 -14.90 -1.37
CA GLU A 32 -10.67 -14.63 -2.80
C GLU A 32 -9.37 -14.04 -3.37
N ALA A 33 -8.32 -13.95 -2.55
CA ALA A 33 -7.05 -13.30 -2.87
C ALA A 33 -7.19 -11.82 -3.28
N ASP A 34 -8.28 -11.17 -2.87
CA ASP A 34 -8.46 -9.72 -2.98
C ASP A 34 -7.75 -9.01 -1.82
N TYR A 35 -6.44 -8.90 -1.96
CA TYR A 35 -5.59 -8.31 -0.92
C TYR A 35 -5.82 -6.80 -0.74
N HIS A 36 -6.31 -6.12 -1.77
CA HIS A 36 -6.66 -4.71 -1.68
C HIS A 36 -7.84 -4.49 -0.74
N HIS A 37 -8.94 -5.20 -0.94
CA HIS A 37 -10.10 -5.10 -0.05
C HIS A 37 -9.84 -5.73 1.32
N THR A 38 -9.01 -6.77 1.39
CA THR A 38 -8.55 -7.28 2.69
C THR A 38 -7.87 -6.19 3.49
N GLU A 39 -6.93 -5.46 2.89
CA GLU A 39 -6.24 -4.36 3.56
C GLU A 39 -7.21 -3.28 4.06
N LEU A 40 -8.17 -2.88 3.23
CA LEU A 40 -9.16 -1.86 3.57
C LEU A 40 -9.97 -2.28 4.80
N TRP A 41 -10.54 -3.48 4.78
CA TRP A 41 -11.41 -3.99 5.84
C TRP A 41 -10.64 -4.27 7.13
N MET A 42 -9.46 -4.88 7.03
CA MET A 42 -8.62 -5.16 8.19
C MET A 42 -8.07 -3.88 8.83
N THR A 43 -7.75 -2.85 8.03
CA THR A 43 -7.33 -1.54 8.56
C THR A 43 -8.47 -0.88 9.33
N GLN A 44 -9.71 -0.97 8.82
CA GLN A 44 -10.87 -0.44 9.52
C GLN A 44 -11.13 -1.18 10.84
N ALA A 45 -11.07 -2.51 10.84
CA ALA A 45 -11.20 -3.33 12.05
C ALA A 45 -10.12 -2.98 13.09
N LEU A 46 -8.86 -2.87 12.68
CA LEU A 46 -7.75 -2.48 13.55
C LEU A 46 -7.95 -1.08 14.13
N ARG A 47 -8.38 -0.12 13.30
CA ARG A 47 -8.65 1.25 13.72
C ARG A 47 -9.75 1.33 14.77
N GLN A 48 -10.77 0.47 14.68
CA GLN A 48 -11.85 0.39 15.68
C GLN A 48 -11.35 -0.20 17.01
N LEU A 49 -10.56 -1.27 16.96
CA LEU A 49 -9.91 -1.82 18.16
C LEU A 49 -9.00 -0.79 18.85
N ASP A 50 -8.21 -0.03 18.07
CA ASP A 50 -7.34 1.02 18.58
C ASP A 50 -8.11 2.17 19.25
N GLN A 51 -9.38 2.36 18.88
CA GLN A 51 -10.29 3.32 19.53
C GLN A 51 -10.99 2.76 20.77
N GLY A 52 -10.68 1.51 21.15
CA GLY A 52 -11.26 0.84 22.31
C GLY A 52 -12.61 0.18 22.05
N GLU A 53 -13.02 0.00 20.80
CA GLU A 53 -14.18 -0.82 20.48
C GLU A 53 -13.91 -2.28 20.87
N ALA A 54 -14.86 -2.90 21.58
CA ALA A 54 -14.72 -4.29 21.99
C ALA A 54 -15.02 -5.23 20.81
N SER A 55 -14.27 -6.32 20.74
CA SER A 55 -14.45 -7.41 19.79
C SER A 55 -14.51 -8.71 20.56
N VAL A 56 -15.42 -9.60 20.17
CA VAL A 56 -15.53 -10.93 20.79
C VAL A 56 -14.79 -11.97 19.96
N ALA A 57 -14.72 -11.80 18.65
CA ALA A 57 -14.20 -12.82 17.75
C ALA A 57 -12.71 -12.66 17.40
N VAL A 58 -12.18 -11.44 17.46
CA VAL A 58 -10.84 -11.13 16.92
C VAL A 58 -10.04 -10.15 17.77
N ASP A 59 -8.72 -10.38 17.84
CA ASP A 59 -7.75 -9.48 18.47
C ASP A 59 -6.87 -8.75 17.44
N ALA A 60 -6.14 -7.72 17.91
CA ALA A 60 -5.27 -6.93 17.06
C ALA A 60 -4.13 -7.75 16.43
N VAL A 61 -3.61 -8.77 17.14
CA VAL A 61 -2.57 -9.67 16.64
C VAL A 61 -3.04 -10.39 15.37
N THR A 62 -4.24 -10.97 15.40
CA THR A 62 -4.83 -11.66 14.25
C THR A 62 -5.02 -10.72 13.07
N ILE A 63 -5.55 -9.52 13.29
CA ILE A 63 -5.78 -8.53 12.22
C ILE A 63 -4.45 -8.06 11.60
N LEU A 64 -3.44 -7.77 12.43
CA LEU A 64 -2.11 -7.37 11.97
C LEU A 64 -1.45 -8.46 11.12
N ASP A 65 -1.73 -9.73 11.41
CA ASP A 65 -1.20 -10.84 10.63
C ASP A 65 -1.78 -10.84 9.20
N TYR A 66 -3.11 -10.71 9.07
CA TYR A 66 -3.78 -10.56 7.76
C TYR A 66 -3.28 -9.32 7.00
N LEU A 67 -3.11 -8.18 7.69
CA LEU A 67 -2.58 -6.95 7.09
C LEU A 67 -1.16 -7.14 6.57
N SER A 68 -0.27 -7.72 7.39
CA SER A 68 1.14 -7.90 7.02
C SER A 68 1.29 -8.70 5.73
N TYR A 69 0.51 -9.77 5.57
CA TYR A 69 0.53 -10.59 4.37
C TYR A 69 -0.13 -9.91 3.17
N SER A 70 -1.30 -9.31 3.35
CA SER A 70 -2.06 -8.68 2.25
C SER A 70 -1.30 -7.50 1.64
N VAL A 71 -0.63 -6.71 2.47
CA VAL A 71 0.19 -5.58 2.04
C VAL A 71 1.49 -6.06 1.38
N TYR A 72 2.09 -7.14 1.89
CA TYR A 72 3.21 -7.81 1.22
C TYR A 72 2.83 -8.31 -0.18
N GLN A 73 1.66 -8.94 -0.34
CA GLN A 73 1.19 -9.44 -1.64
C GLN A 73 0.97 -8.32 -2.67
N GLN A 74 0.67 -7.11 -2.20
CA GLN A 74 0.57 -5.91 -3.06
C GLN A 74 1.95 -5.28 -3.39
N GLY A 75 3.04 -5.83 -2.85
CA GLY A 75 4.41 -5.36 -3.09
C GLY A 75 4.88 -4.23 -2.17
N ALA A 76 4.07 -3.82 -1.20
CA ALA A 76 4.41 -2.74 -0.26
C ALA A 76 5.21 -3.28 0.95
N LEU A 77 6.47 -3.61 0.70
CA LEU A 77 7.30 -4.36 1.64
C LEU A 77 7.60 -3.61 2.95
N GLU A 78 7.84 -2.30 2.91
CA GLU A 78 8.08 -1.50 4.11
C GLU A 78 6.84 -1.49 5.03
N ARG A 79 5.65 -1.34 4.45
CA ARG A 79 4.40 -1.36 5.22
C ARG A 79 4.11 -2.74 5.82
N ALA A 80 4.42 -3.81 5.09
CA ALA A 80 4.32 -5.17 5.63
C ALA A 80 5.24 -5.37 6.85
N LEU A 81 6.44 -4.79 6.83
CA LEU A 81 7.37 -4.78 7.97
C LEU A 81 6.81 -4.00 9.16
N GLU A 82 6.21 -2.83 8.92
CA GLU A 82 5.60 -2.02 9.98
C GLU A 82 4.51 -2.81 10.72
N PHE A 83 3.59 -3.44 9.99
CA PHE A 83 2.55 -4.29 10.60
C PHE A 83 3.14 -5.49 11.33
N THR A 84 4.17 -6.13 10.77
CA THR A 84 4.84 -7.28 11.41
C THR A 84 5.53 -6.88 12.72
N ARG A 85 6.20 -5.73 12.75
CA ARG A 85 6.84 -5.20 13.97
C ARG A 85 5.80 -4.87 15.03
N ARG A 86 4.73 -4.18 14.65
CA ARG A 86 3.61 -3.88 15.55
C ARG A 86 2.97 -5.16 16.11
N LEU A 87 2.84 -6.20 15.29
CA LEU A 87 2.37 -7.51 15.75
C LEU A 87 3.31 -8.08 16.83
N LEU A 88 4.62 -8.07 16.59
CA LEU A 88 5.62 -8.59 17.52
C LEU A 88 5.78 -7.75 18.80
N GLU A 89 5.37 -6.48 18.80
CA GLU A 89 5.25 -5.69 20.04
C GLU A 89 4.12 -6.22 20.95
N LEU A 90 3.06 -6.77 20.36
CA LEU A 90 1.93 -7.35 21.09
C LEU A 90 2.18 -8.83 21.46
N ASP A 91 2.74 -9.60 20.55
CA ASP A 91 3.12 -11.00 20.76
C ASP A 91 4.54 -11.29 20.24
N PRO A 92 5.57 -11.10 21.09
CA PRO A 92 6.97 -11.37 20.71
C PRO A 92 7.24 -12.84 20.34
N ALA A 93 6.43 -13.77 20.84
CA ALA A 93 6.60 -15.21 20.60
C ALA A 93 5.88 -15.70 19.34
N HIS A 94 5.22 -14.80 18.60
CA HIS A 94 4.45 -15.16 17.42
C HIS A 94 5.32 -15.78 16.32
N GLN A 95 5.21 -17.10 16.12
CA GLN A 95 6.13 -17.88 15.28
C GLN A 95 6.13 -17.40 13.83
N ARG A 96 4.94 -17.16 13.25
CA ARG A 96 4.81 -16.72 11.85
C ARG A 96 5.36 -15.32 11.63
N ALA A 97 5.10 -14.40 12.56
CA ALA A 97 5.55 -13.01 12.44
C ALA A 97 7.08 -12.90 12.56
N ASN A 98 7.70 -13.68 13.44
CA ASN A 98 9.16 -13.78 13.53
C ASN A 98 9.80 -14.28 12.23
N GLY A 99 9.15 -15.24 11.56
CA GLY A 99 9.56 -15.71 10.23
C GLY A 99 9.41 -14.62 9.16
N ASN A 100 8.24 -13.97 9.12
CA ASN A 100 7.94 -12.90 8.18
C ASN A 100 8.89 -11.71 8.33
N LEU A 101 9.23 -11.30 9.56
CA LEU A 101 10.14 -10.20 9.83
C LEU A 101 11.49 -10.41 9.13
N LYS A 102 12.13 -11.55 9.39
CA LYS A 102 13.42 -11.90 8.78
C LYS A 102 13.34 -11.96 7.26
N TYR A 103 12.24 -12.54 6.76
CA TYR A 103 12.03 -12.69 5.33
C TYR A 103 11.85 -11.33 4.63
N PHE A 104 11.01 -10.45 5.18
CA PHE A 104 10.76 -9.13 4.62
C PHE A 104 12.01 -8.23 4.70
N GLU A 105 12.76 -8.26 5.80
CA GLU A 105 14.03 -7.52 5.92
C GLU A 105 15.05 -7.96 4.86
N TYR A 106 15.15 -9.28 4.62
CA TYR A 106 16.00 -9.82 3.56
C TYR A 106 15.56 -9.37 2.16
N GLN A 107 14.26 -9.41 1.86
CA GLN A 107 13.74 -8.95 0.57
C GLN A 107 14.03 -7.45 0.36
N LEU A 108 13.89 -6.64 1.41
CA LEU A 108 14.08 -5.18 1.34
C LEU A 108 15.56 -4.85 1.10
N GLU A 109 16.47 -5.53 1.80
CA GLU A 109 17.90 -5.37 1.57
C GLU A 109 18.29 -5.77 0.15
N LYS A 110 17.70 -6.84 -0.38
CA LYS A 110 17.92 -7.30 -1.75
C LYS A 110 17.44 -6.28 -2.78
N GLN A 111 16.25 -5.70 -2.60
CA GLN A 111 15.72 -4.64 -3.47
C GLN A 111 16.65 -3.42 -3.47
N ARG A 112 17.04 -2.95 -2.29
CA ARG A 112 17.96 -1.81 -2.15
C ARG A 112 19.31 -2.04 -2.84
N LYS A 113 19.88 -3.26 -2.74
CA LYS A 113 21.14 -3.59 -3.42
C LYS A 113 20.99 -3.60 -4.94
N ALA A 114 19.86 -4.11 -5.46
CA ALA A 114 19.59 -4.12 -6.89
C ALA A 114 19.45 -2.68 -7.46
N GLU A 115 18.73 -1.81 -6.73
CA GLU A 115 18.58 -0.40 -7.09
C GLU A 115 19.91 0.35 -7.09
N GLN A 116 20.80 0.05 -6.13
CA GLN A 116 22.14 0.62 -6.09
C GLN A 116 22.99 0.19 -7.29
N SER A 117 22.98 -1.10 -7.65
CA SER A 117 23.72 -1.58 -8.83
C SER A 117 23.18 -1.02 -10.15
N ASP A 118 21.86 -0.85 -10.28
CA ASP A 118 21.26 -0.26 -11.47
C ASP A 118 21.51 1.25 -11.54
N GLY A 119 21.51 1.94 -10.38
CA GLY A 119 21.87 3.36 -10.29
C GLY A 119 23.32 3.63 -10.72
N GLU A 120 24.27 2.78 -10.31
CA GLU A 120 25.68 2.86 -10.73
C GLU A 120 25.85 2.57 -12.24
N ALA A 121 25.10 1.59 -12.77
CA ALA A 121 25.09 1.28 -14.20
C ALA A 121 24.46 2.41 -15.05
N LYS A 122 23.50 3.15 -14.50
CA LYS A 122 22.85 4.28 -15.16
C LYS A 122 23.71 5.55 -15.10
N GLN A 123 24.37 5.83 -13.96
CA GLN A 123 25.34 6.94 -13.85
C GLN A 123 26.56 6.74 -14.77
N THR A 124 27.05 5.51 -14.94
CA THR A 124 28.13 5.23 -15.90
C THR A 124 27.69 5.33 -17.36
N ARG A 125 26.40 5.15 -17.66
CA ARG A 125 25.82 5.37 -19.00
C ARG A 125 25.50 6.84 -19.27
N ASP A 126 25.00 7.60 -18.30
CA ASP A 126 24.75 9.04 -18.44
C ASP A 126 26.06 9.87 -18.43
N ALA A 127 27.16 9.32 -17.91
CA ALA A 127 28.50 9.89 -18.09
C ALA A 127 29.05 9.73 -19.52
N ARG A 128 28.38 8.96 -20.39
CA ARG A 128 28.55 9.03 -21.85
C ARG A 128 27.40 9.87 -22.40
N SER A 129 27.68 11.15 -22.60
CA SER A 129 26.78 12.12 -23.25
C SER A 129 25.91 11.47 -24.34
N PRO A 130 24.58 11.64 -24.33
CA PRO A 130 23.70 11.31 -25.46
C PRO A 130 23.91 12.22 -26.69
N ALA A 131 25.04 12.91 -26.78
CA ALA A 131 25.30 13.98 -27.73
C ALA A 131 26.14 13.55 -28.94
N ASP A 132 26.33 12.23 -29.16
CA ASP A 132 26.94 11.76 -30.39
C ASP A 132 25.85 11.57 -31.45
N ASP A 133 25.57 12.68 -32.12
CA ASP A 133 25.04 12.85 -33.47
C ASP A 133 24.56 11.58 -34.18
N TYR A 134 23.29 11.21 -33.97
CA TYR A 134 22.65 10.17 -34.78
C TYR A 134 22.56 10.54 -36.28
N LEU A 135 22.62 11.84 -36.62
CA LEU A 135 22.62 12.33 -38.00
C LEU A 135 23.36 13.68 -38.07
N PRO A 136 24.53 13.76 -38.72
CA PRO A 136 25.26 15.02 -38.94
C PRO A 136 24.40 16.11 -39.60
N GLU A 137 23.43 15.71 -40.43
CA GLU A 137 22.57 16.58 -41.22
C GLU A 137 21.35 17.11 -40.44
N ARG A 138 21.12 16.64 -39.20
CA ARG A 138 19.96 17.04 -38.40
C ARG A 138 19.90 18.54 -38.16
N ARG A 139 21.05 19.17 -37.90
CA ARG A 139 21.12 20.62 -37.70
C ARG A 139 20.66 21.38 -38.94
N THR A 140 21.06 20.91 -40.12
CA THR A 140 20.67 21.50 -41.40
C THR A 140 19.17 21.32 -41.65
N TYR A 141 18.62 20.14 -41.35
CA TYR A 141 17.18 19.89 -41.45
C TYR A 141 16.36 20.80 -40.52
N GLU A 142 16.77 20.95 -39.26
CA GLU A 142 16.10 21.81 -38.29
C GLU A 142 16.15 23.31 -38.68
N GLN A 143 17.27 23.76 -39.27
CA GLN A 143 17.39 25.13 -39.80
C GLN A 143 16.41 25.39 -40.94
N LEU A 144 16.29 24.45 -41.90
CA LEU A 144 15.33 24.55 -43.00
C LEU A 144 13.87 24.56 -42.48
N CYS A 145 13.55 23.74 -41.48
CA CYS A 145 12.23 23.74 -40.86
C CYS A 145 11.88 25.06 -40.15
N ARG A 146 12.86 25.84 -39.71
CA ARG A 146 12.68 27.18 -39.14
C ARG A 146 12.69 28.29 -40.19
N GLY A 147 12.89 27.94 -41.47
CA GLY A 147 13.01 28.91 -42.55
C GLY A 147 14.34 29.68 -42.55
N GLU A 148 15.33 29.23 -41.77
CA GLU A 148 16.65 29.84 -41.73
C GLU A 148 17.40 29.50 -43.03
N GLY A 149 17.92 30.52 -43.72
CA GLY A 149 18.73 30.33 -44.95
C GLY A 149 17.95 30.36 -46.27
N VAL A 150 16.62 30.42 -46.25
CA VAL A 150 15.84 30.70 -47.47
C VAL A 150 15.84 32.21 -47.72
N ARG A 151 16.83 32.69 -48.48
CA ARG A 151 16.74 34.04 -49.07
C ARG A 151 15.85 33.94 -50.30
N MET A 152 14.70 34.62 -50.26
CA MET A 152 13.95 34.97 -51.47
C MET A 152 14.67 36.08 -52.24
#